data_AF-K5VHH3-F1
#
_entry.id   AF-K5VHH3-F1
#
_cell.length_a   1.000
_cell.length_b   1.000
_cell.length_c   1.000
_cell.angle_alpha   90.00
_cell.angle_beta   90.00
_cell.angle_gamma   90.00
#
_symmetry.space_group_name_H-M   'P 1'
#
loop_
_entity.id
_entity.type
_entity.pdbx_description
1 polymer ?
#
loop_
_entity_poly.entity_id
_entity_poly.type
_entity_poly.pdbx_seq_one_letter_code
_entity_poly.pdbx_strand_id
1 'polypeptide(L)' 'IEDSLSVAPRHESLLFLNRDKFDLIAVYDESSESIGESRALTALVGAIYERSFKKMLRNIPLILVGGLRTWKIRFGSDEL' A
#
# COMPACT_ATOMS: atom_id res chain seq x y z
N ILE A 1 3.67 -8.60 9.77
CA ILE A 1 2.72 -7.80 8.95
C ILE A 1 1.39 -8.52 8.82
N GLU A 2 1.34 -9.79 8.38
CA GLU A 2 0.04 -10.50 8.27
C GLU A 2 -0.66 -10.65 9.63
N ASP A 3 0.09 -10.99 10.70
CA ASP A 3 -0.49 -11.09 12.05
C ASP A 3 -1.02 -9.76 12.60
N SER A 4 -0.39 -8.63 12.26
CA SER A 4 -0.84 -7.30 12.68
C SER A 4 -2.13 -6.86 11.96
N LEU A 5 -2.52 -7.55 10.88
CA LEU A 5 -3.81 -7.31 10.20
C LEU A 5 -4.97 -8.09 10.84
N SER A 6 -4.73 -8.82 11.92
CA SER A 6 -5.79 -9.50 12.69
C SER A 6 -6.78 -8.52 13.35
N VAL A 7 -6.35 -7.28 13.59
CA VAL A 7 -7.18 -6.19 14.12
C VAL A 7 -7.87 -5.37 13.04
N ALA A 8 -7.51 -5.54 11.77
CA ALA A 8 -8.15 -4.84 10.66
C ALA A 8 -9.54 -5.44 10.39
N PRO A 9 -10.48 -4.67 9.84
CA PRO A 9 -11.74 -5.19 9.34
C PRO A 9 -11.51 -6.40 8.42
N ARG A 10 -12.33 -7.46 8.57
CA ARG A 10 -12.12 -8.73 7.85
C ARG A 10 -11.96 -8.56 6.34
N HIS A 11 -12.67 -7.61 5.75
CA HIS A 11 -12.60 -7.36 4.31
C HIS A 11 -11.21 -6.82 3.90
N GLU A 12 -10.60 -5.94 4.69
CA GLU A 12 -9.25 -5.42 4.44
C GLU A 12 -8.18 -6.52 4.57
N SER A 13 -8.29 -7.36 5.60
CA SER A 13 -7.39 -8.49 5.79
C SER A 13 -7.47 -9.45 4.59
N LEU A 14 -8.67 -9.71 4.06
CA LEU A 14 -8.86 -10.54 2.87
C LEU A 14 -8.23 -9.91 1.62
N LEU A 15 -8.36 -8.59 1.41
CA LEU A 15 -7.72 -7.90 0.30
C LEU A 15 -6.19 -8.03 0.37
N PHE A 16 -5.61 -7.82 1.56
CA PHE A 16 -4.17 -7.95 1.75
C PHE A 16 -3.66 -9.39 1.55
N LEU A 17 -4.44 -10.38 2.01
CA LEU A 17 -4.10 -11.79 1.84
C LEU A 17 -4.08 -12.21 0.36
N ASN A 18 -4.91 -11.58 -0.47
CA ASN A 18 -5.05 -11.83 -1.90
C ASN A 18 -4.36 -10.77 -2.78
N ARG A 19 -3.38 -10.03 -2.24
CA ARG A 19 -2.67 -8.96 -2.97
C ARG A 19 -2.03 -9.41 -4.29
N ASP A 20 -1.69 -10.69 -4.43
CA ASP A 20 -1.17 -11.31 -5.65
C ASP A 20 -2.22 -11.44 -6.78
N LYS A 21 -3.51 -11.23 -6.46
CA LYS A 21 -4.61 -11.29 -7.43
C LYS A 21 -4.87 -9.97 -8.13
N PHE A 22 -4.32 -8.86 -7.63
CA PHE A 22 -4.49 -7.53 -8.21
C PHE A 22 -3.40 -7.24 -9.23
N ASP A 23 -3.76 -6.50 -10.27
CA ASP A 23 -2.79 -6.02 -11.27
C ASP A 23 -1.92 -4.89 -10.73
N LEU A 24 -2.47 -4.05 -9.85
CA LEU A 24 -1.81 -2.87 -9.34
C LEU A 24 -1.94 -2.80 -7.82
N ILE A 25 -0.81 -2.57 -7.16
CA ILE A 25 -0.73 -2.30 -5.73
C ILE A 25 -0.16 -0.90 -5.55
N ALA A 26 -0.96 0.00 -5.02
CA ALA A 26 -0.52 1.34 -4.63
C ALA A 26 -0.18 1.36 -3.14
N VAL A 27 0.94 1.98 -2.78
CA VAL A 27 1.36 2.26 -1.41
C VAL A 27 1.39 3.76 -1.19
N TYR A 28 1.06 4.20 0.01
CA TYR A 28 1.10 5.62 0.37
C TYR A 28 1.31 5.77 1.87
N ASP A 29 1.83 6.93 2.24
CA ASP A 29 1.76 7.45 3.60
C ASP A 29 1.18 8.87 3.56
N GLU A 30 1.44 9.69 4.57
CA GLU A 30 0.85 11.03 4.65
C GLU A 30 1.27 11.92 3.47
N SER A 31 2.55 11.89 3.05
CA SER A 31 3.05 12.86 2.08
C SER A 31 4.30 12.51 1.27
N SER A 32 4.85 11.30 1.36
CA SER A 32 6.05 10.94 0.59
C SER A 32 5.79 10.96 -0.91
N GLU A 33 6.82 11.35 -1.67
CA GLU A 33 6.81 11.36 -3.14
C GLU A 33 7.55 10.15 -3.73
N SER A 34 8.45 9.55 -2.95
CA SER A 34 9.14 8.31 -3.32
C SER A 34 9.17 7.28 -2.18
N ILE A 35 9.29 5.99 -2.52
CA ILE A 35 9.35 4.89 -1.54
C ILE A 35 10.55 5.06 -0.58
N GLY A 36 11.66 5.62 -1.07
CA GLY A 36 12.91 5.80 -0.32
C GLY A 36 12.87 6.91 0.73
N GLU A 37 11.91 7.81 0.67
CA GLU A 37 11.74 8.88 1.68
C GLU A 37 11.19 8.36 3.01
N SER A 38 10.51 7.21 2.99
CA SER A 38 9.82 6.66 4.16
C SER A 38 10.36 5.27 4.47
N ARG A 39 11.00 5.14 5.64
CA ARG A 39 11.48 3.84 6.14
C ARG A 39 10.35 2.82 6.24
N ALA A 40 9.15 3.28 6.60
CA ALA A 40 7.96 2.42 6.69
C ALA A 40 7.54 1.91 5.30
N LEU A 41 7.49 2.79 4.29
CA LEU A 41 7.18 2.38 2.91
C LEU A 41 8.25 1.44 2.34
N THR A 42 9.53 1.75 2.56
CA THR A 42 10.63 0.89 2.14
C THR A 42 10.53 -0.50 2.78
N ALA A 43 10.28 -0.57 4.09
CA ALA A 43 10.11 -1.85 4.79
C ALA A 43 8.86 -2.62 4.30
N LEU A 44 7.75 -1.92 4.05
CA LEU A 44 6.53 -2.52 3.52
C LEU A 44 6.76 -3.13 2.14
N VAL A 45 7.31 -2.35 1.20
CA VAL A 45 7.62 -2.80 -0.16
C VAL A 45 8.58 -3.99 -0.13
N GLY A 46 9.63 -3.91 0.70
CA GLY A 46 10.55 -5.02 0.90
C GLY A 46 9.85 -6.31 1.37
N ALA A 47 8.87 -6.20 2.26
CA ALA A 47 8.15 -7.35 2.80
C ALA A 47 7.09 -7.92 1.85
N ILE A 48 6.38 -7.07 1.10
CA ILE A 48 5.25 -7.51 0.25
C ILE A 48 5.65 -7.82 -1.18
N TYR A 49 6.81 -7.33 -1.64
CA TYR A 49 7.29 -7.51 -3.00
C TYR A 49 8.67 -8.17 -3.03
N GLU A 50 9.72 -7.49 -2.55
CA GLU A 50 11.11 -7.92 -2.76
C GLU A 50 11.45 -9.26 -2.08
N ARG A 51 10.87 -9.51 -0.91
CA ARG A 51 11.12 -10.70 -0.08
C ARG A 51 9.88 -11.60 0.02
N SER A 52 8.90 -11.42 -0.88
CA SER A 52 7.64 -12.19 -0.89
C SER A 52 7.68 -13.31 -1.93
N PHE A 53 7.93 -14.54 -1.47
CA PHE A 53 8.10 -15.70 -2.35
C PHE A 53 6.82 -16.54 -2.56
N LYS A 54 5.77 -16.30 -1.77
CA LYS A 54 4.50 -17.05 -1.85
C LYS A 54 3.37 -16.27 -2.52
N LYS A 55 3.38 -14.94 -2.39
CA LYS A 55 2.35 -14.02 -2.88
C LYS A 55 3.01 -12.96 -3.77
N MET A 56 3.59 -13.43 -4.88
CA MET A 56 4.30 -12.57 -5.82
C MET A 56 3.31 -11.63 -6.50
N LEU A 57 3.57 -10.33 -6.42
CA LEU A 57 2.75 -9.32 -7.09
C LEU A 57 2.98 -9.40 -8.60
N ARG A 58 1.94 -9.08 -9.38
CA ARG A 58 2.02 -9.06 -10.85
C ARG A 58 2.92 -7.95 -11.38
N ASN A 59 2.95 -6.82 -10.68
CA ASN A 59 3.71 -5.63 -11.01
C ASN A 59 4.41 -5.07 -9.76
N ILE A 60 5.40 -4.20 -9.98
CA ILE A 60 6.05 -3.46 -8.90
C ILE A 60 5.01 -2.58 -8.16
N PRO A 61 5.09 -2.47 -6.82
CA PRO A 61 4.29 -1.50 -6.08
C PRO A 61 4.54 -0.08 -6.57
N LEU A 62 3.47 0.70 -6.72
CA LEU A 62 3.53 2.11 -7.09
C LEU A 62 3.30 2.97 -5.85
N ILE A 63 3.93 4.14 -5.78
CA ILE A 63 3.65 5.11 -4.73
C ILE A 63 2.58 6.11 -5.18
N LEU A 64 1.67 6.46 -4.29
CA LEU A 64 0.81 7.62 -4.45
C LEU A 64 1.62 8.89 -4.15
N VAL A 65 2.11 9.54 -5.19
CA VAL A 65 2.98 10.73 -5.07
C VAL A 65 2.29 11.82 -4.25
N GLY A 66 2.96 12.25 -3.18
CA GLY A 66 2.47 13.27 -2.26
C GLY A 66 1.47 12.75 -1.24
N GLY A 67 1.29 11.42 -1.15
CA GLY A 67 0.53 10.73 -0.13
C GLY A 67 -0.95 11.07 -0.05
N LEU A 68 -1.56 10.70 1.09
CA LEU A 68 -2.97 10.95 1.37
C LEU A 68 -3.29 12.46 1.38
N ARG A 69 -2.35 13.30 1.82
CA ARG A 69 -2.52 14.76 1.82
C ARG A 69 -2.83 15.29 0.43
N THR A 70 -2.02 14.92 -0.56
CA THR A 70 -2.19 15.39 -1.95
C THR A 70 -3.46 14.84 -2.57
N TRP A 71 -3.79 13.58 -2.27
CA TRP A 71 -5.05 12.97 -2.69
C TRP A 71 -6.26 13.76 -2.20
N LYS A 72 -6.31 14.07 -0.90
CA LYS A 72 -7.41 14.86 -0.30
C LYS A 72 -7.52 16.26 -0.90
N ILE A 73 -6.40 16.93 -1.17
CA ILE A 73 -6.41 18.25 -1.81
C ILE A 73 -7.00 18.18 -3.23
N ARG A 74 -6.70 17.12 -3.98
CA ARG A 74 -7.12 16.99 -5.38
C ARG A 74 -8.54 16.44 -5.56
N PHE A 75 -8.96 15.54 -4.66
CA PHE A 75 -10.18 14.74 -4.84
C PHE A 75 -11.10 14.71 -3.62
N GLY A 76 -10.67 15.25 -2.47
CA GLY A 76 -11.45 15.21 -1.21
C GLY A 76 -12.63 16.16 -1.15
N SER A 77 -12.83 17.01 -2.17
CA SER A 77 -13.98 17.92 -2.27
C SER A 77 -15.27 17.25 -2.76
N ASP A 78 -15.20 16.00 -3.26
CA ASP A 78 -16.35 15.28 -3.80
C ASP A 78 -17.08 14.41 -2.75
N GLU A 79 -16.63 14.41 -1.50
CA GLU A 79 -17.34 13.80 -0.35
C GLU A 79 -18.20 14.85 0.38
N LEU A 80 -19.25 15.37 -0.28
CA LEU A 80 -20.35 16.12 0.35
C LEU A 80 -21.71 15.68 -0.20
#